data_AF-A0A0N4VXG5-F1
#
_entry.id   AF-A0A0N4VXG5-F1
#
_cell.length_a   1.000
_cell.length_b   1.000
_cell.length_c   1.000
_cell.angle_alpha   90.00
_cell.angle_beta   90.00
_cell.angle_gamma   90.00
#
_symmetry.space_group_name_H-M   'P 1'
#
loop_
_entity.id
_entity.type
_entity.pdbx_description
1 polymer ?
#
loop_
_entity_poly.entity_id
_entity_poly.type
_entity_poly.pdbx_seq_one_letter_code
_entity_poly.pdbx_strand_id
1 'polypeptide(L)'
;MSEGVILKNTYFKSHNELDLRSKILSLCGDVLGGKWVDLHPDNVSISSIPGGLTNLVYLVSRPKFSSSDDQPSTVLLRIQSQTDHEKLLNELVVFTSLAESGLGPKLLGIFPGGRFEEYIPSRPVDHREVTDSRICTLLARLLPRFHSTAVPISKRPGVVNMMREWLALFEEQGNTHVKMRTTSFQLPPNTFPPVVSTSDLAREIDTVEEFLSTSSSPVVFCHNDLTVSVSRSKTYTKSLKKVK
;
A
#
# COMPACT_ATOMS: atom_id res chain seq x y z
N MET A 1 19.78 -15.67 5.75
CA MET A 1 19.15 -14.33 5.77
C MET A 1 18.85 -13.95 4.34
N SER A 2 17.62 -13.61 3.99
CA SER A 2 17.24 -13.26 2.62
C SER A 2 17.84 -11.92 2.21
N GLU A 3 18.14 -11.78 0.92
CA GLU A 3 18.76 -10.58 0.31
C GLU A 3 17.97 -9.30 0.62
N GLY A 4 16.63 -9.38 0.72
CA GLY A 4 15.76 -8.28 1.13
C GLY A 4 15.97 -7.79 2.58
N VAL A 5 16.32 -8.67 3.51
CA VAL A 5 16.67 -8.30 4.90
C VAL A 5 18.04 -7.61 4.95
N ILE A 6 18.96 -8.02 4.06
CA ILE A 6 20.26 -7.37 3.90
C ILE A 6 20.06 -5.96 3.34
N LEU A 7 19.22 -5.77 2.32
CA LEU A 7 18.94 -4.45 1.75
C LEU A 7 18.33 -3.48 2.77
N LYS A 8 17.36 -3.91 3.59
CA LYS A 8 16.77 -3.06 4.64
C LYS A 8 17.80 -2.63 5.70
N ASN A 9 18.69 -3.53 6.11
CA ASN A 9 19.75 -3.24 7.09
C ASN A 9 20.92 -2.44 6.49
N THR A 10 21.23 -2.61 5.21
CA THR A 10 22.36 -1.94 4.54
C THR A 10 22.01 -0.55 4.00
N TYR A 11 20.77 -0.33 3.55
CA TYR A 11 20.39 0.92 2.90
C TYR A 11 19.71 1.95 3.82
N PHE A 12 18.95 1.53 4.83
CA PHE A 12 18.02 2.44 5.55
C PHE A 12 18.18 2.46 7.07
N LYS A 13 19.25 1.85 7.62
CA LYS A 13 19.69 2.03 9.02
C LYS A 13 20.81 3.07 9.18
N SER A 14 21.31 3.67 8.11
CA SER A 14 22.37 4.67 8.25
C SER A 14 21.81 5.94 8.90
N HIS A 15 22.41 6.34 10.02
CA HIS A 15 22.10 7.60 10.71
C HIS A 15 22.76 8.80 9.99
N ASN A 16 23.17 8.62 8.73
CA ASN A 16 23.85 9.60 7.91
C ASN A 16 23.00 9.89 6.67
N GLU A 17 22.39 11.07 6.65
CA GLU A 17 21.50 11.52 5.59
C GLU A 17 22.18 11.53 4.20
N LEU A 18 23.47 11.87 4.14
CA LEU A 18 24.23 11.90 2.88
C LEU A 18 24.39 10.50 2.26
N ASP A 19 24.61 9.48 3.08
CA ASP A 19 24.72 8.09 2.62
C ASP A 19 23.38 7.59 2.05
N LEU A 20 22.27 7.88 2.75
CA LEU A 20 20.93 7.57 2.27
C LEU A 20 20.63 8.25 0.93
N ARG A 21 20.92 9.55 0.82
CA ARG A 21 20.72 10.31 -0.43
C ARG A 21 21.53 9.74 -1.58
N SER A 22 22.79 9.40 -1.33
CA SER A 22 23.71 8.84 -2.33
C SER A 22 23.22 7.49 -2.85
N LYS A 23 22.74 6.61 -1.95
CA LYS A 23 22.17 5.31 -2.30
C LYS A 23 20.87 5.43 -3.10
N ILE A 24 19.96 6.30 -2.66
CA ILE A 24 18.71 6.55 -3.40
C ILE A 24 19.02 7.09 -4.79
N LEU A 25 20.02 7.96 -4.94
CA LEU A 25 20.40 8.51 -6.24
C LEU A 25 21.04 7.49 -7.16
N SER A 26 21.96 6.66 -6.66
CA SER A 26 22.50 5.53 -7.42
C SER A 26 21.35 4.70 -7.99
N LEU A 27 20.38 4.35 -7.15
CA LEU A 27 19.22 3.56 -7.55
C LEU A 27 18.33 4.29 -8.58
N CYS A 28 18.11 5.60 -8.44
CA CYS A 28 17.43 6.39 -9.46
C CYS A 28 18.18 6.35 -10.79
N GLY A 29 19.51 6.48 -10.79
CA GLY A 29 20.35 6.35 -11.98
C GLY A 29 20.25 4.97 -12.63
N ASP A 30 20.39 3.91 -11.84
CA ASP A 30 20.39 2.52 -12.30
C ASP A 30 19.04 2.08 -12.89
N VAL A 31 17.93 2.52 -12.28
CA VAL A 31 16.58 2.03 -12.62
C VAL A 31 15.82 2.99 -13.55
N LEU A 32 15.94 4.30 -13.34
CA LEU A 32 15.20 5.30 -14.13
C LEU A 32 16.04 5.86 -15.29
N GLY A 33 17.37 5.83 -15.17
CA GLY A 33 18.29 6.32 -16.19
C GLY A 33 18.14 7.80 -16.53
N GLY A 34 18.70 8.21 -17.67
CA GLY A 34 18.59 9.56 -18.20
C GLY A 34 19.11 10.63 -17.23
N LYS A 35 18.31 11.66 -16.95
CA LYS A 35 18.73 12.80 -16.11
C LYS A 35 18.92 12.43 -14.64
N TRP A 36 18.58 11.21 -14.23
CA TRP A 36 18.83 10.72 -12.88
C TRP A 36 20.27 10.23 -12.65
N VAL A 37 21.01 9.92 -13.72
CA VAL A 37 22.38 9.35 -13.63
C VAL A 37 23.40 10.38 -13.15
N ASP A 38 23.33 11.62 -13.64
CA ASP A 38 24.36 12.63 -13.43
C ASP A 38 24.04 13.63 -12.29
N LEU A 39 23.16 13.26 -11.34
CA LEU A 39 22.72 14.16 -10.28
C LEU A 39 23.64 14.14 -9.06
N HIS A 40 24.06 15.32 -8.63
CA HIS A 40 24.71 15.49 -7.33
C HIS A 40 23.71 15.33 -6.17
N PRO A 41 24.09 14.68 -5.04
CA PRO A 41 23.24 14.53 -3.86
C PRO A 41 22.60 15.79 -3.30
N ASP A 42 23.28 16.92 -3.41
CA ASP A 42 22.75 18.22 -2.92
C ASP A 42 21.65 18.80 -3.82
N ASN A 43 21.55 18.33 -5.06
CA ASN A 43 20.56 18.81 -6.03
C ASN A 43 19.26 18.00 -6.00
N VAL A 44 19.10 17.05 -5.07
CA VAL A 44 17.92 16.21 -4.98
C VAL A 44 17.24 16.36 -3.63
N SER A 45 15.92 16.51 -3.67
CA SER A 45 15.08 16.50 -2.49
C SER A 45 14.55 15.10 -2.25
N ILE A 46 14.81 14.58 -1.05
CA ILE A 46 14.29 13.29 -0.59
C ILE A 46 13.50 13.54 0.70
N SER A 47 12.24 13.13 0.72
CA SER A 47 11.41 13.17 1.92
C SER A 47 10.75 11.82 2.17
N SER A 48 10.80 11.37 3.42
CA SER A 48 10.06 10.18 3.84
C SER A 48 8.57 10.53 3.91
N ILE A 49 7.73 9.71 3.29
CA ILE A 49 6.28 9.82 3.40
C ILE A 49 5.83 8.89 4.54
N PRO A 50 5.26 9.44 5.63
CA PRO A 50 4.64 8.62 6.66
C PRO A 50 3.43 7.90 6.07
N GLY A 51 3.42 6.57 6.08
CA GLY A 51 2.28 5.82 5.57
C GLY A 51 2.56 4.34 5.36
N GLY A 52 1.97 3.51 6.22
CA GLY A 52 2.03 2.05 6.15
C GLY A 52 2.95 1.43 7.22
N LEU A 53 2.48 0.36 7.86
CA LEU A 53 3.29 -0.40 8.84
C LEU A 53 4.36 -1.27 8.17
N THR A 54 4.21 -1.56 6.87
CA THR A 54 4.93 -2.61 6.15
C THR A 54 5.91 -2.11 5.10
N ASN A 55 5.83 -0.86 4.66
CA ASN A 55 6.65 -0.34 3.55
C ASN A 55 7.27 1.02 3.91
N LEU A 56 8.53 1.24 3.49
CA LEU A 56 9.12 2.58 3.52
C LEU A 56 8.84 3.27 2.19
N VAL A 57 8.40 4.52 2.24
CA VAL A 57 8.08 5.31 1.05
C VAL A 57 8.83 6.62 1.08
N TYR A 58 9.54 6.93 0.01
CA TYR A 58 10.25 8.19 -0.16
C TYR A 58 9.74 8.92 -1.40
N LEU A 59 9.52 10.23 -1.27
CA LEU A 59 9.34 11.13 -2.40
C LEU A 59 10.72 11.62 -2.82
N VAL A 60 11.10 11.38 -4.06
CA VAL A 60 12.40 11.78 -4.62
C VAL A 60 12.15 12.77 -5.73
N SER A 61 12.74 13.97 -5.64
CA SER A 61 12.56 15.04 -6.61
C SER A 61 13.88 15.64 -7.07
N ARG A 62 14.03 15.79 -8.38
CA ARG A 62 15.12 16.53 -9.03
C ARG A 62 14.60 17.84 -9.66
N PRO A 63 15.47 18.83 -9.88
CA PRO A 63 15.15 20.00 -10.68
C PRO A 63 14.72 19.61 -12.10
N LYS A 64 13.83 20.42 -12.68
CA LYS A 64 13.55 20.37 -14.12
C LYS A 64 14.63 21.19 -14.82
N PHE A 65 15.36 20.54 -15.72
CA PHE A 65 16.42 21.22 -16.48
C PHE A 65 15.89 21.84 -17.77
N SER A 66 14.76 21.35 -18.28
CA SER A 66 14.10 21.87 -19.47
C SER A 66 12.58 21.64 -19.44
N SER A 67 11.83 22.39 -20.26
CA SER A 67 10.39 22.15 -20.48
C SER A 67 10.10 20.89 -21.29
N SER A 68 11.12 20.31 -21.94
CA SER A 68 11.07 19.10 -22.76
C SER A 68 11.66 17.87 -22.05
N ASP A 69 11.79 17.89 -20.72
CA ASP A 69 12.22 16.71 -19.97
C ASP A 69 11.13 15.63 -20.03
N ASP A 70 11.37 14.57 -20.81
CA ASP A 70 10.43 13.45 -20.97
C ASP A 70 10.31 12.57 -19.72
N GLN A 71 11.35 12.57 -18.87
CA GLN A 71 11.36 11.80 -17.63
C GLN A 71 10.71 12.56 -16.46
N PRO A 72 9.95 11.89 -15.58
CA PRO A 72 9.39 12.53 -14.41
C PRO A 72 10.50 13.11 -13.53
N SER A 73 10.33 14.37 -13.11
CA SER A 73 11.24 15.04 -12.17
C SER A 73 10.97 14.68 -10.71
N THR A 74 9.83 14.03 -10.43
CA THR A 74 9.42 13.60 -9.10
C THR A 74 8.85 12.19 -9.18
N VAL A 75 9.34 11.30 -8.32
CA VAL A 75 8.97 9.88 -8.26
C VAL A 75 8.74 9.44 -6.82
N LEU A 76 7.99 8.36 -6.64
CA LEU A 76 7.87 7.66 -5.37
C LEU A 76 8.76 6.42 -5.38
N LEU A 77 9.67 6.32 -4.42
CA LEU A 77 10.44 5.12 -4.13
C LEU A 77 9.72 4.33 -3.03
N ARG A 78 9.28 3.11 -3.33
CA ARG A 78 8.70 2.19 -2.34
C ARG A 78 9.65 1.03 -2.08
N ILE A 79 9.88 0.75 -0.81
CA ILE A 79 10.77 -0.29 -0.33
C ILE A 79 9.95 -1.29 0.46
N GLN A 80 10.01 -2.54 0.01
CA GLN A 80 9.18 -3.62 0.51
C GLN A 80 9.90 -4.31 1.67
N SER A 81 9.17 -4.59 2.77
CA SER A 81 9.70 -5.44 3.84
C SER A 81 9.26 -6.89 3.74
N GLN A 82 8.35 -7.21 2.82
CA GLN A 82 7.88 -8.57 2.57
C GLN A 82 9.02 -9.40 1.94
N THR A 83 9.22 -10.62 2.44
CA THR A 83 10.24 -11.54 1.93
C THR A 83 9.65 -12.73 1.19
N ASP A 84 8.34 -12.93 1.28
CA ASP A 84 7.61 -13.95 0.54
C ASP A 84 7.50 -13.56 -0.96
N HIS A 85 8.19 -14.33 -1.81
CA HIS A 85 8.26 -14.08 -3.25
C HIS A 85 6.90 -14.17 -3.95
N GLU A 86 6.02 -15.09 -3.54
CA GLU A 86 4.71 -15.24 -4.18
C GLU A 86 3.80 -14.06 -3.83
N LYS A 87 3.84 -13.59 -2.58
CA LYS A 87 3.11 -12.39 -2.16
C LYS A 87 3.61 -11.14 -2.89
N LEU A 88 4.92 -11.00 -3.07
CA LEU A 88 5.52 -9.91 -3.84
C LEU A 88 5.11 -9.93 -5.32
N LEU A 89 5.10 -11.11 -5.96
CA LEU A 89 4.66 -11.26 -7.34
C LEU A 89 3.18 -10.92 -7.50
N ASN A 90 2.32 -11.42 -6.60
CA ASN A 90 0.90 -11.08 -6.60
C ASN A 90 0.66 -9.57 -6.41
N GLU A 91 1.39 -8.92 -5.50
CA GLU A 91 1.30 -7.47 -5.30
C GLU A 91 1.71 -6.72 -6.58
N LEU A 92 2.78 -7.15 -7.25
CA LEU A 92 3.23 -6.53 -8.50
C LEU A 92 2.20 -6.70 -9.61
N VAL A 93 1.62 -7.89 -9.77
CA VAL A 93 0.55 -8.18 -10.75
C VAL A 93 -0.67 -7.30 -10.51
N VAL A 94 -1.10 -7.15 -9.25
CA VAL A 94 -2.20 -6.25 -8.88
C VAL A 94 -1.85 -4.81 -9.22
N PHE A 95 -0.65 -4.36 -8.84
CA PHE A 95 -0.19 -3.00 -9.05
C PHE A 95 -0.15 -2.63 -10.55
N THR A 96 0.47 -3.46 -11.38
CA THR A 96 0.57 -3.21 -12.83
C THR A 96 -0.80 -3.26 -13.50
N SER A 97 -1.67 -4.20 -13.12
CA SER A 97 -3.04 -4.27 -13.65
C SER A 97 -3.85 -3.00 -13.37
N LEU A 98 -3.70 -2.44 -12.16
CA LEU A 98 -4.34 -1.17 -11.77
C LEU A 98 -3.74 0.03 -12.50
N ALA A 99 -2.42 0.07 -12.69
CA ALA A 99 -1.73 1.11 -13.43
C ALA A 99 -2.20 1.16 -14.90
N GLU A 100 -2.24 0.00 -15.58
CA GLU A 100 -2.70 -0.12 -16.97
C GLU A 100 -4.19 0.25 -17.13
N SER A 101 -4.99 0.00 -16.10
CA SER A 101 -6.41 0.39 -16.07
C SER A 101 -6.64 1.88 -15.72
N GLY A 102 -5.57 2.64 -15.47
CA GLY A 102 -5.63 4.05 -15.05
C GLY A 102 -6.24 4.26 -13.66
N LEU A 103 -6.26 3.20 -12.84
CA LEU A 103 -6.79 3.18 -11.46
C LEU A 103 -5.69 3.24 -10.40
N GLY A 104 -4.42 3.25 -10.81
CA GLY A 104 -3.25 3.38 -9.95
C GLY A 104 -2.16 4.23 -10.60
N PRO A 105 -1.10 4.57 -9.85
CA PRO A 105 0.08 5.24 -10.40
C PRO A 105 0.82 4.33 -11.38
N LYS A 106 1.51 4.91 -12.37
CA LYS A 106 2.36 4.13 -13.27
C LYS A 106 3.55 3.49 -12.54
N LEU A 107 3.92 2.29 -12.99
CA LEU A 107 5.19 1.67 -12.63
C LEU A 107 6.31 2.31 -13.47
N LEU A 108 7.30 2.90 -12.81
CA LEU A 108 8.45 3.53 -13.48
C LEU A 108 9.68 2.62 -13.53
N GLY A 109 9.80 1.70 -12.57
CA GLY A 109 10.88 0.72 -12.55
C GLY A 109 10.81 -0.20 -11.33
N ILE A 110 11.47 -1.35 -11.42
CA ILE A 110 11.53 -2.38 -10.37
C ILE A 110 13.00 -2.70 -10.10
N PHE A 111 13.31 -3.00 -8.84
CA PHE A 111 14.61 -3.52 -8.43
C PHE A 111 14.41 -4.50 -7.25
N PRO A 112 15.42 -5.33 -6.91
CA PRO A 112 15.32 -6.19 -5.74
C PRO A 112 15.00 -5.40 -4.47
N GLY A 113 13.88 -5.69 -3.82
CA GLY A 113 13.45 -5.04 -2.58
C GLY A 113 12.57 -3.78 -2.75
N GLY A 114 12.19 -3.39 -3.98
CA GLY A 114 11.29 -2.26 -4.14
C GLY A 114 10.95 -1.88 -5.59
N ARG A 115 10.33 -0.71 -5.73
CA ARG A 115 9.92 -0.15 -7.02
C ARG A 115 9.86 1.38 -7.01
N PHE A 116 9.92 1.96 -8.20
CA PHE A 116 9.59 3.36 -8.45
C PHE A 116 8.19 3.49 -9.04
N GLU A 117 7.40 4.39 -8.49
CA GLU A 117 6.02 4.68 -8.88
C GLU A 117 5.91 6.15 -9.32
N GLU A 118 4.97 6.42 -10.22
CA GLU A 118 4.55 7.78 -10.54
C GLU A 118 4.08 8.51 -9.29
N TYR A 119 4.61 9.71 -9.06
CA TYR A 119 4.07 10.59 -8.03
C TYR A 119 2.82 11.30 -8.56
N ILE A 120 1.70 11.12 -7.84
CA ILE A 120 0.45 11.84 -8.11
C ILE A 120 0.30 12.98 -7.09
N PRO A 121 0.41 14.26 -7.50
CA PRO A 121 0.19 15.39 -6.62
C PRO A 121 -1.22 15.34 -6.01
N SER A 122 -1.27 15.07 -4.71
CA SER A 122 -2.51 14.78 -3.98
C SER A 122 -2.32 15.01 -2.48
N ARG A 123 -3.44 15.00 -1.74
CA ARG A 123 -3.43 14.89 -0.28
C ARG A 123 -4.38 13.79 0.17
N PRO A 124 -4.15 13.12 1.31
CA PRO A 124 -5.14 12.24 1.91
C PRO A 124 -6.48 12.93 2.16
N VAL A 125 -7.56 12.16 2.13
CA VAL A 125 -8.89 12.61 2.55
C VAL A 125 -8.91 12.69 4.08
N ASP A 126 -9.32 13.82 4.63
CA ASP A 126 -9.45 13.95 6.09
C ASP A 126 -10.64 13.11 6.60
N HIS A 127 -10.59 12.64 7.84
CA HIS A 127 -11.70 11.93 8.48
C HIS A 127 -13.04 12.68 8.33
N ARG A 128 -13.03 14.01 8.45
CA ARG A 128 -14.23 14.85 8.33
C ARG A 128 -14.78 14.91 6.91
N GLU A 129 -13.97 14.59 5.91
CA GLU A 129 -14.34 14.64 4.51
C GLU A 129 -14.87 13.30 3.99
N VAL A 130 -14.66 12.19 4.71
CA VAL A 130 -15.11 10.85 4.28
C VAL A 130 -16.62 10.79 4.05
N THR A 131 -17.38 11.59 4.80
CA THR A 131 -18.84 11.69 4.68
C THR A 131 -19.30 12.84 3.77
N ASP A 132 -18.38 13.60 3.15
CA ASP A 132 -18.73 14.64 2.19
C ASP A 132 -19.39 14.00 0.96
N SER A 133 -20.63 14.41 0.66
CA SER A 133 -21.43 13.88 -0.44
C SER A 133 -20.70 13.88 -1.78
N ARG A 134 -19.84 14.88 -2.05
CA ARG A 134 -19.06 14.95 -3.29
C ARG A 134 -17.99 13.86 -3.34
N ILE A 135 -17.34 13.57 -2.21
CA ILE A 135 -16.37 12.47 -2.12
C ILE A 135 -17.09 11.13 -2.24
N CYS A 136 -18.19 10.92 -1.52
CA CYS A 136 -19.00 9.71 -1.65
C CYS A 136 -19.46 9.49 -3.10
N THR A 137 -19.88 10.55 -3.80
CA THR A 137 -20.28 10.48 -5.21
C THR A 137 -19.11 10.07 -6.13
N LEU A 138 -17.90 10.56 -5.85
CA LEU A 138 -16.71 10.17 -6.60
C LEU A 138 -16.36 8.69 -6.34
N LEU A 139 -16.41 8.25 -5.08
CA LEU A 139 -16.17 6.86 -4.71
C LEU A 139 -17.21 5.93 -5.33
N ALA A 140 -18.49 6.30 -5.33
CA ALA A 140 -19.57 5.54 -5.94
C ALA A 140 -19.40 5.36 -7.47
N ARG A 141 -18.68 6.26 -8.13
CA ARG A 141 -18.31 6.13 -9.56
C ARG A 141 -17.02 5.34 -9.78
N LEU A 142 -16.09 5.39 -8.83
CA LEU A 142 -14.79 4.74 -8.92
C LEU A 142 -14.87 3.26 -8.55
N LEU A 143 -15.57 2.92 -7.46
CA LEU A 143 -15.61 1.56 -6.92
C LEU A 143 -16.17 0.53 -7.90
N PRO A 144 -17.24 0.78 -8.68
CA PRO A 144 -17.69 -0.18 -9.68
C PRO A 144 -16.61 -0.49 -10.72
N ARG A 145 -15.87 0.54 -11.17
CA ARG A 145 -14.75 0.36 -12.11
C ARG A 145 -13.63 -0.46 -11.47
N PHE A 146 -13.31 -0.20 -10.22
CA PHE A 146 -12.32 -0.98 -9.46
C PHE A 146 -12.77 -2.44 -9.35
N HIS A 147 -14.01 -2.70 -8.92
CA HIS A 147 -14.60 -4.02 -8.76
C HIS A 147 -14.62 -4.84 -10.05
N SER A 148 -14.78 -4.17 -11.20
CA SER A 148 -14.76 -4.80 -12.53
C SER A 148 -13.36 -5.00 -13.11
N THR A 149 -12.28 -4.64 -12.41
CA THR A 149 -10.92 -4.78 -12.93
C THR A 149 -10.53 -6.26 -13.04
N ALA A 150 -10.14 -6.68 -14.25
CA ALA A 150 -9.70 -8.04 -14.52
C ALA A 150 -8.22 -8.23 -14.14
N VAL A 151 -7.95 -8.50 -12.86
CA VAL A 151 -6.58 -8.77 -12.37
C VAL A 151 -6.28 -10.27 -12.43
N PRO A 152 -5.15 -10.76 -12.95
CA PRO A 152 -4.88 -12.21 -13.06
C PRO A 152 -4.38 -12.82 -11.73
N ILE A 153 -5.24 -12.81 -10.72
CA ILE A 153 -5.08 -13.43 -9.41
C ILE A 153 -6.24 -14.38 -9.12
N SER A 154 -6.14 -15.16 -8.04
CA SER A 154 -7.23 -16.02 -7.56
C SER A 154 -8.56 -15.28 -7.48
N LYS A 155 -9.63 -15.93 -7.97
CA LYS A 155 -11.01 -15.42 -7.93
C LYS A 155 -11.81 -15.92 -6.75
N ARG A 156 -11.20 -16.74 -5.90
CA ARG A 156 -11.82 -17.22 -4.66
C ARG A 156 -11.62 -16.17 -3.55
N PRO A 157 -12.65 -15.90 -2.72
CA PRO A 157 -12.50 -15.00 -1.58
C PRO A 157 -11.46 -15.56 -0.60
N GLY A 158 -10.50 -14.73 -0.19
CA GLY A 158 -9.35 -15.14 0.62
C GLY A 158 -9.39 -14.72 2.09
N VAL A 159 -10.40 -13.96 2.54
CA VAL A 159 -10.40 -13.34 3.87
C VAL A 159 -10.37 -14.36 5.01
N VAL A 160 -11.13 -15.46 4.90
CA VAL A 160 -11.16 -16.51 5.92
C VAL A 160 -9.81 -17.23 6.00
N ASN A 161 -9.23 -17.60 4.85
CA ASN A 161 -7.91 -18.20 4.80
C ASN A 161 -6.85 -17.29 5.42
N MET A 162 -6.90 -15.98 5.13
CA MET A 162 -6.00 -14.99 5.73
C MET A 162 -6.14 -14.94 7.26
N MET A 163 -7.36 -14.96 7.79
CA MET A 163 -7.59 -15.00 9.24
C MET A 163 -6.99 -16.26 9.87
N ARG A 164 -7.16 -17.44 9.23
CA ARG A 164 -6.58 -18.70 9.70
C ARG A 164 -5.05 -18.71 9.63
N GLU A 165 -4.47 -18.19 8.55
CA GLU A 165 -3.01 -18.02 8.42
C GLU A 165 -2.43 -17.11 9.53
N TRP A 166 -3.09 -15.99 9.84
CA TRP A 166 -2.65 -15.10 10.90
C TRP A 166 -2.79 -15.71 12.30
N LEU A 167 -3.85 -16.49 12.53
CA LEU A 167 -4.00 -17.22 13.79
C LEU A 167 -2.89 -18.26 13.96
N ALA A 168 -2.58 -19.03 12.91
CA ALA A 168 -1.49 -20.00 12.92
C ALA A 168 -0.13 -19.34 13.20
N LEU A 169 0.18 -18.23 12.52
CA LEU A 169 1.42 -17.47 12.77
C LEU A 169 1.48 -16.93 14.21
N PHE A 170 0.36 -16.51 14.77
CA PHE A 170 0.28 -16.05 16.15
C PHE A 170 0.57 -17.19 17.14
N GLU A 171 0.04 -18.39 16.89
CA GLU A 171 0.29 -19.61 17.67
C GLU A 171 1.75 -20.10 17.56
N GLU A 172 2.33 -20.07 16.36
CA GLU A 172 3.73 -20.44 16.11
C GLU A 172 4.73 -19.58 16.90
N GLN A 173 4.36 -18.34 17.21
CA GLN A 173 5.12 -17.45 18.08
C GLN A 173 5.00 -17.80 19.57
N GLY A 174 4.30 -18.88 19.92
CA GLY A 174 4.06 -19.33 21.28
C GLY A 174 2.92 -18.58 21.99
N ASN A 175 2.15 -17.77 21.27
CA ASN A 175 1.02 -17.07 21.86
C ASN A 175 -0.19 -18.00 21.94
N THR A 176 -0.88 -17.98 23.07
CA THR A 176 -2.08 -18.81 23.30
C THR A 176 -3.32 -17.97 23.64
N HIS A 177 -3.13 -16.70 23.98
CA HIS A 177 -4.18 -15.82 24.46
C HIS A 177 -3.89 -14.35 24.08
N VAL A 178 -4.95 -13.58 23.85
CA VAL A 178 -4.92 -12.13 23.66
C VAL A 178 -5.60 -11.47 24.85
N LYS A 179 -4.89 -10.55 25.52
CA LYS A 179 -5.51 -9.70 26.55
C LYS A 179 -6.28 -8.58 25.86
N MET A 180 -7.60 -8.59 26.02
CA MET A 180 -8.46 -7.55 25.47
C MET A 180 -8.23 -6.23 26.19
N ARG A 181 -8.00 -5.17 25.42
CA ARG A 181 -7.82 -3.81 25.95
C ARG A 181 -8.65 -2.85 25.10
N THR A 182 -9.39 -2.00 25.77
CA THR A 182 -10.03 -0.86 25.11
C THR A 182 -8.98 0.22 24.83
N THR A 183 -8.97 0.75 23.61
CA THR A 183 -8.08 1.85 23.22
C THR A 183 -8.86 3.16 23.16
N SER A 184 -9.79 3.26 22.22
CA SER A 184 -10.51 4.51 21.91
C SER A 184 -11.91 4.60 22.51
N PHE A 185 -12.43 3.48 23.05
CA PHE A 185 -13.80 3.40 23.60
C PHE A 185 -13.77 2.86 25.02
N GLN A 186 -14.35 3.59 25.97
CA GLN A 186 -14.56 3.07 27.32
C GLN A 186 -15.85 2.27 27.34
N LEU A 187 -15.72 0.94 27.31
CA LEU A 187 -16.83 0.03 27.48
C LEU A 187 -16.99 -0.34 28.96
N PRO A 188 -18.22 -0.56 29.46
CA PRO A 188 -18.42 -1.02 30.82
C PRO A 188 -17.63 -2.31 31.10
N PRO A 189 -17.07 -2.47 32.31
CA PRO A 189 -16.46 -3.72 32.73
C PRO A 189 -17.45 -4.89 32.50
N ASN A 190 -16.95 -6.03 32.03
CA ASN A 190 -17.71 -7.25 31.71
C ASN A 190 -18.55 -7.22 30.42
N THR A 191 -18.44 -6.20 29.57
CA THR A 191 -19.09 -6.21 28.24
C THR A 191 -18.38 -7.14 27.24
N PHE A 192 -17.13 -7.49 27.51
CA PHE A 192 -16.28 -8.33 26.68
C PHE A 192 -15.36 -9.16 27.59
N PRO A 193 -14.93 -10.35 27.13
CA PRO A 193 -14.01 -11.18 27.92
C PRO A 193 -12.66 -10.47 28.09
N PRO A 194 -12.04 -10.50 29.28
CA PRO A 194 -10.75 -9.84 29.53
C PRO A 194 -9.59 -10.50 28.77
N VAL A 195 -9.77 -11.76 28.39
CA VAL A 195 -8.81 -12.58 27.65
C VAL A 195 -9.57 -13.42 26.65
N VAL A 196 -9.04 -13.56 25.44
CA VAL A 196 -9.56 -14.43 24.39
C VAL A 196 -8.47 -15.43 24.04
N SER A 197 -8.78 -16.73 24.08
CA SER A 197 -7.83 -17.79 23.71
C SER A 197 -7.75 -17.96 22.19
N THR A 198 -6.73 -18.64 21.68
CA THR A 198 -6.66 -18.95 20.24
C THR A 198 -7.76 -19.90 19.79
N SER A 199 -8.24 -20.78 20.67
CA SER A 199 -9.41 -21.63 20.39
C SER A 199 -10.71 -20.82 20.31
N ASP A 200 -10.87 -19.78 21.15
CA ASP A 200 -11.98 -18.84 21.01
C ASP A 200 -11.89 -18.11 19.66
N LEU A 201 -10.71 -17.60 19.28
CA LEU A 201 -10.52 -16.94 17.97
C LEU A 201 -10.83 -17.88 16.80
N ALA A 202 -10.41 -19.15 16.86
CA ALA A 202 -10.72 -20.13 15.83
C ALA A 202 -12.24 -20.31 15.66
N ARG A 203 -12.98 -20.42 16.77
CA ARG A 203 -14.45 -20.53 16.76
C ARG A 203 -15.12 -19.27 16.20
N GLU A 204 -14.58 -18.08 16.49
CA GLU A 204 -15.07 -16.83 15.90
C GLU A 204 -14.84 -16.81 14.37
N ILE A 205 -13.69 -17.30 13.89
CA ILE A 205 -13.41 -17.43 12.45
C ILE A 205 -14.41 -18.40 11.79
N ASP A 206 -14.70 -19.54 12.42
CA ASP A 206 -15.69 -20.50 11.92
C ASP A 206 -17.09 -19.86 11.83
N THR A 207 -17.47 -19.07 12.84
CA THR A 207 -18.74 -18.33 12.87
C THR A 207 -18.81 -17.31 11.73
N VAL A 208 -17.72 -16.59 11.47
CA VAL A 208 -17.63 -15.64 10.35
C VAL A 208 -17.72 -16.37 9.01
N GLU A 209 -17.06 -17.52 8.85
CA GLU A 209 -17.13 -18.33 7.63
C GLU A 209 -18.54 -18.83 7.36
N GLU A 210 -19.23 -19.36 8.37
CA GLU A 210 -20.64 -19.78 8.27
C GLU A 210 -21.52 -18.60 7.86
N PHE A 211 -21.40 -17.45 8.52
CA PHE A 211 -22.15 -16.26 8.18
C PHE A 211 -21.92 -15.82 6.73
N LEU A 212 -20.65 -15.74 6.30
CA LEU A 212 -20.29 -15.34 4.95
C LEU A 212 -20.81 -16.32 3.89
N SER A 213 -20.92 -17.62 4.21
CA SER A 213 -21.46 -18.63 3.30
C SER A 213 -22.95 -18.41 2.95
N THR A 214 -23.68 -17.67 3.80
CA THR A 214 -25.10 -17.32 3.55
C THR A 214 -25.28 -16.07 2.68
N SER A 215 -24.20 -15.34 2.42
CA SER A 215 -24.25 -14.07 1.69
C SER A 215 -24.40 -14.27 0.18
N SER A 216 -25.34 -13.54 -0.43
CA SER A 216 -25.48 -13.44 -1.89
C SER A 216 -24.61 -12.33 -2.51
N SER A 217 -23.73 -11.70 -1.74
CA SER A 217 -22.84 -10.65 -2.24
C SER A 217 -21.94 -11.21 -3.35
N PRO A 218 -21.85 -10.53 -4.51
CA PRO A 218 -20.98 -10.98 -5.58
C PRO A 218 -19.52 -10.91 -5.16
N VAL A 219 -18.73 -11.91 -5.57
CA VAL A 219 -17.27 -11.88 -5.44
C VAL A 219 -16.70 -10.98 -6.54
N VAL A 220 -16.04 -9.90 -6.13
CA VAL A 220 -15.43 -8.92 -7.03
C VAL A 220 -14.01 -8.59 -6.58
N PHE A 221 -13.24 -7.89 -7.42
CA PHE A 221 -11.93 -7.40 -7.02
C PHE A 221 -12.07 -6.22 -6.04
N CYS A 222 -11.72 -6.44 -4.77
CA CYS A 222 -11.91 -5.45 -3.71
C CYS A 222 -10.59 -4.82 -3.26
N HIS A 223 -10.65 -3.56 -2.83
CA HIS A 223 -9.50 -2.87 -2.22
C HIS A 223 -9.19 -3.41 -0.81
N ASN A 224 -10.21 -3.85 -0.07
CA ASN A 224 -10.13 -4.39 1.30
C ASN A 224 -9.62 -3.44 2.40
N ASP A 225 -9.30 -2.19 2.06
CA ASP A 225 -8.73 -1.20 3.00
C ASP A 225 -9.04 0.25 2.59
N LEU A 226 -10.31 0.54 2.31
CA LEU A 226 -10.76 1.89 1.93
C LEU A 226 -10.78 2.82 3.15
N THR A 227 -9.59 3.27 3.58
CA THR A 227 -9.41 4.14 4.75
C THR A 227 -9.15 5.61 4.35
N VAL A 228 -9.10 6.51 5.34
CA VAL A 228 -8.77 7.95 5.16
C VAL A 228 -7.43 8.21 4.45
N SER A 229 -6.55 7.20 4.36
CA SER A 229 -5.30 7.28 3.60
C SER A 229 -5.50 7.39 2.08
N VAL A 230 -6.72 7.14 1.57
CA VAL A 230 -7.08 7.33 0.17
C VAL A 230 -6.81 8.79 -0.23
N SER A 231 -5.95 8.97 -1.23
CA SER A 231 -5.49 10.29 -1.64
C SER A 231 -6.41 10.91 -2.69
N ARG A 232 -6.72 12.20 -2.50
CA ARG A 232 -7.46 13.03 -3.44
C ARG A 232 -6.49 13.79 -4.32
N SER A 233 -6.47 13.47 -5.62
CA SER A 233 -5.70 14.24 -6.61
C SER A 233 -6.51 15.44 -7.14
N LYS A 234 -5.85 16.60 -7.30
CA LYS A 234 -6.42 17.76 -8.01
C LYS A 234 -6.51 17.53 -9.53
N THR A 235 -5.78 16.56 -10.08
CA THR A 235 -5.63 16.37 -11.53
C THR A 235 -6.77 15.54 -12.13
N TYR A 236 -7.31 14.57 -11.38
CA TYR A 236 -8.40 13.68 -11.85
C TYR A 236 -9.75 14.39 -12.03
N THR A 237 -9.95 15.59 -11.47
CA THR A 237 -11.17 16.38 -11.73
C THR A 237 -11.17 17.04 -13.11
N LYS A 238 -10.03 17.13 -13.82
CA LYS A 238 -9.99 17.62 -15.21
C LYS A 238 -10.25 16.53 -16.25
N SER A 239 -9.78 15.30 -16.04
CA SER A 239 -9.99 14.21 -17.02
C SER A 239 -11.44 13.71 -17.11
N LEU A 240 -12.26 13.92 -16.07
CA LEU A 240 -13.69 13.59 -16.10
C LEU A 240 -14.56 14.62 -16.85
N LYS A 241 -13.98 15.72 -17.36
CA LYS A 241 -14.70 16.69 -18.21
C LYS A 241 -14.64 16.36 -19.71
N LYS A 242 -13.98 15.27 -20.12
CA LYS A 242 -13.78 14.90 -21.54
C LYS A 242 -14.45 13.60 -21.98
N VAL A 243 -15.35 13.03 -21.17
CA VAL A 243 -16.24 11.96 -21.63
C VAL A 243 -17.66 12.51 -21.61
N LYS A 244 -18.03 13.13 -22.75
CA LYS A 244 -19.41 13.29 -23.18
C LYS A 244 -19.65 12.27 -24.28
#